data_AF-W1Y4L4-F1
#
_entry.id   AF-W1Y4L4-F1
#
_cell.length_a   1.000
_cell.length_b   1.000
_cell.length_c   1.000
_cell.angle_alpha   90.00
_cell.angle_beta   90.00
_cell.angle_gamma   90.00
#
_symmetry.space_group_name_H-M   'P 1'
#
loop_
_entity.id
_entity.type
_entity.pdbx_description
1 polymer ?
#
loop_
_entity_poly.entity_id
_entity_poly.type
_entity_poly.pdbx_seq_one_letter_code
_entity_poly.pdbx_strand_id
1 'polypeptide(L)'
;RINRRIIQSMDNEASVEIETDKLKKLCDVGEKHGGASKTSGAGGGDCGITIINKVIDKNIIYNEWQMNDIKPLKFKIYHGQ
;
A
#
# COMPACT_ATOMS: atom_id res chain seq x y z
N ARG A 1 3.41 -5.91 -8.35
CA ARG A 1 4.51 -6.06 -7.37
C ARG A 1 5.86 -5.55 -7.89
N ILE A 2 6.16 -5.58 -9.20
CA ILE A 2 7.42 -5.06 -9.77
C ILE A 2 7.67 -3.58 -9.38
N ASN A 3 6.65 -2.73 -9.49
CA ASN A 3 6.77 -1.30 -9.17
C ASN A 3 7.26 -1.06 -7.72
N ARG A 4 6.67 -1.73 -6.73
CA ARG A 4 7.12 -1.65 -5.33
C ARG A 4 8.59 -2.05 -5.16
N ARG A 5 9.04 -3.11 -5.84
CA ARG A 5 10.44 -3.54 -5.78
C ARG A 5 11.41 -2.50 -6.36
N ILE A 6 11.02 -1.83 -7.44
CA ILE A 6 11.82 -0.73 -8.00
C ILE A 6 11.91 0.43 -7.01
N ILE A 7 10.78 0.81 -6.39
CA ILE A 7 10.75 1.84 -5.36
C ILE A 7 11.68 1.49 -4.19
N GLN A 8 11.65 0.24 -3.71
CA GLN A 8 12.54 -0.24 -2.65
C GLN A 8 14.03 -0.21 -3.06
N SER A 9 14.36 -0.53 -4.31
CA SER A 9 15.74 -0.41 -4.81
C SER A 9 16.21 1.04 -4.79
N MET A 10 15.37 1.95 -5.28
CA MET A 10 15.66 3.39 -5.27
C MET A 10 15.84 3.91 -3.84
N ASP A 11 15.02 3.44 -2.91
CA ASP A 11 15.11 3.82 -1.50
C ASP A 11 16.50 3.54 -0.91
N ASN A 12 16.98 2.31 -1.15
CA ASN A 12 18.29 1.87 -0.71
C ASN A 12 19.43 2.62 -1.41
N GLU A 13 19.30 2.88 -2.71
CA GLU A 13 20.34 3.54 -3.51
C GLU A 13 20.47 5.03 -3.19
N ALA A 14 19.35 5.72 -2.98
CA ALA A 14 19.32 7.15 -2.71
C ALA A 14 19.44 7.51 -1.22
N SER A 15 19.48 6.52 -0.31
CA SER A 15 19.50 6.73 1.15
C SER A 15 18.38 7.66 1.63
N VAL A 16 17.22 7.54 1.00
CA VAL A 16 15.97 8.19 1.41
C VAL A 16 15.08 7.15 2.08
N GLU A 17 13.99 7.58 2.72
CA GLU A 17 13.01 6.68 3.35
C GLU A 17 11.63 6.87 2.69
N ILE A 18 11.49 6.39 1.46
CA ILE A 18 10.27 6.38 0.66
C ILE A 18 9.25 5.42 1.27
N GLU A 19 9.67 4.19 1.60
CA GLU A 19 8.80 3.19 2.23
C GLU A 19 9.13 3.02 3.71
N THR A 20 8.61 3.93 4.54
CA THR A 20 8.69 3.84 6.00
C THR A 20 8.14 2.52 6.53
N ASP A 21 8.49 2.14 7.77
CA ASP A 21 8.00 0.90 8.40
C ASP A 21 6.47 0.73 8.33
N LYS A 22 5.74 1.84 8.47
CA LYS A 22 4.27 1.85 8.40
C LYS A 22 3.76 1.64 6.97
N LEU A 23 4.42 2.23 5.97
CA LEU A 23 4.09 2.02 4.55
C LEU A 23 4.46 0.60 4.10
N LYS A 24 5.58 0.07 4.61
CA LYS A 24 5.98 -1.31 4.41
C LYS A 24 4.93 -2.27 4.95
N LYS A 25 4.48 -2.05 6.18
CA LYS A 25 3.41 -2.83 6.79
C LYS A 25 2.10 -2.75 6.01
N LEU A 26 1.72 -1.56 5.53
CA LEU A 26 0.56 -1.38 4.66
C LEU A 26 0.67 -2.27 3.42
N CYS A 27 1.81 -2.19 2.73
CA CYS A 27 2.00 -2.90 1.48
C CYS A 27 2.08 -4.42 1.70
N ASP A 28 2.76 -4.88 2.76
CA ASP A 28 2.89 -6.29 3.13
C ASP A 28 1.54 -6.92 3.43
N VAL A 29 0.67 -6.23 4.18
CA VAL A 29 -0.70 -6.69 4.45
C VAL A 29 -1.48 -6.82 3.14
N GLY A 30 -1.39 -5.83 2.25
CA GLY A 30 -2.08 -5.89 0.97
C GLY A 30 -1.60 -7.05 0.08
N GLU A 31 -0.29 -7.32 0.04
CA GLU A 31 0.28 -8.40 -0.75
C GLU A 31 0.04 -9.79 -0.13
N LYS A 32 0.05 -9.90 1.21
CA LYS A 32 -0.31 -11.11 1.97
C LYS A 32 -1.68 -11.64 1.59
N HIS A 33 -2.65 -10.75 1.37
CA HIS A 33 -4.02 -11.10 0.98
C HIS A 33 -4.23 -11.17 -0.54
N GLY A 34 -3.14 -11.33 -1.31
CA GLY A 34 -3.20 -11.55 -2.76
C GLY A 34 -3.25 -10.27 -3.60
N GLY A 35 -3.18 -9.10 -2.97
CA GLY A 35 -3.12 -7.81 -3.67
C GLY A 35 -1.75 -7.49 -4.27
N ALA A 36 -1.71 -6.37 -4.98
CA ALA A 36 -0.48 -5.67 -5.35
C ALA A 36 -0.50 -4.29 -4.68
N SER A 37 0.57 -3.96 -3.98
CA SER A 37 0.64 -2.76 -3.16
C SER A 37 1.84 -1.90 -3.51
N LYS A 38 1.76 -0.59 -3.24
CA LYS A 38 2.90 0.33 -3.28
C LYS A 38 2.60 1.58 -2.45
N THR A 39 3.65 2.35 -2.12
CA THR A 39 3.52 3.74 -1.66
C THR A 39 2.80 4.59 -2.71
N SER A 40 2.06 5.61 -2.30
CA SER A 40 1.31 6.50 -3.21
C SER A 40 1.75 7.94 -3.04
N GLY A 41 2.38 8.52 -4.06
CA GLY A 41 2.98 9.86 -4.01
C GLY A 41 4.49 9.80 -3.86
N ALA A 42 5.05 10.74 -3.10
CA ALA A 42 6.50 10.88 -2.90
C ALA A 42 7.10 9.81 -1.97
N GLY A 43 6.32 9.26 -1.03
CA GLY A 43 6.81 8.40 0.04
C GLY A 43 7.10 9.17 1.34
N GLY A 44 7.83 8.57 2.28
CA GLY A 44 8.17 9.20 3.56
C GLY A 44 7.02 9.27 4.57
N GLY A 45 5.84 8.74 4.21
CA GLY A 45 4.64 8.81 5.03
C GLY A 45 3.37 8.86 4.19
N ASP A 46 2.35 9.53 4.73
CA ASP A 46 1.04 9.74 4.11
C ASP A 46 0.24 8.46 3.82
N CYS A 47 0.27 7.98 2.58
CA CYS A 47 -0.66 6.99 2.05
C CYS A 47 0.04 5.92 1.20
N GLY A 48 -0.51 4.71 1.24
CA GLY A 48 -0.23 3.64 0.30
C GLY A 48 -1.49 3.21 -0.43
N ILE A 49 -1.32 2.49 -1.54
CA ILE A 49 -2.43 1.93 -2.30
C ILE A 49 -2.25 0.43 -2.49
N THR A 50 -3.36 -0.30 -2.44
CA THR A 50 -3.43 -1.74 -2.74
C THR A 50 -4.55 -1.98 -3.72
N ILE A 51 -4.24 -2.71 -4.79
CA ILE A 51 -5.22 -3.21 -5.75
C ILE A 51 -5.40 -4.69 -5.50
N ILE A 52 -6.66 -5.12 -5.38
CA ILE A 52 -7.05 -6.51 -5.15
C ILE A 52 -8.03 -6.98 -6.23
N ASN A 53 -8.08 -8.29 -6.45
CA ASN A 53 -9.16 -8.88 -7.22
C ASN A 53 -10.48 -8.76 -6.44
N LYS A 54 -11.60 -8.53 -7.14
CA LYS A 54 -12.95 -8.41 -6.56
C LYS A 54 -13.37 -9.63 -5.73
N VAL A 55 -12.79 -10.81 -5.98
CA VAL A 55 -13.06 -12.02 -5.18
C VAL A 55 -12.49 -11.96 -3.75
N ILE A 56 -11.54 -11.06 -3.49
CA ILE A 56 -10.94 -10.90 -2.17
C ILE A 56 -11.82 -9.96 -1.33
N ASP A 57 -12.19 -10.39 -0.13
CA ASP A 57 -12.88 -9.53 0.83
C ASP A 57 -11.90 -8.47 1.37
N LYS A 58 -12.08 -7.22 0.93
CA LYS A 58 -11.28 -6.08 1.37
C LYS A 58 -11.34 -5.83 2.87
N ASN A 59 -12.39 -6.29 3.58
CA ASN A 59 -12.52 -6.05 5.02
C ASN A 59 -11.42 -6.77 5.81
N ILE A 60 -10.92 -7.91 5.32
CA ILE A 60 -9.80 -8.63 5.95
C ILE A 60 -8.54 -7.74 5.96
N ILE A 61 -8.28 -7.07 4.83
CA ILE A 61 -7.16 -6.13 4.69
C ILE A 61 -7.38 -4.89 5.56
N TYR A 62 -8.59 -4.34 5.57
CA TYR A 62 -8.93 -3.15 6.37
C TYR A 62 -8.74 -3.40 7.86
N ASN A 63 -9.21 -4.54 8.36
CA ASN A 63 -9.07 -4.92 9.76
C ASN A 63 -7.59 -5.07 10.14
N GLU A 64 -6.79 -5.76 9.32
CA GLU A 64 -5.36 -5.94 9.60
C GLU A 64 -4.59 -4.60 9.49
N TRP A 65 -4.97 -3.69 8.58
CA TRP A 65 -4.43 -2.34 8.58
C TRP A 65 -4.76 -1.57 9.86
N GLN A 66 -6.01 -1.61 10.32
CA GLN A 66 -6.40 -0.92 11.56
C GLN A 66 -5.67 -1.47 12.78
N MET A 67 -5.42 -2.78 12.84
CA MET A 67 -4.60 -3.39 13.90
C MET A 67 -3.14 -2.93 13.89
N ASN A 68 -2.67 -2.34 12.80
CA ASN A 68 -1.32 -1.78 12.64
C ASN A 68 -1.36 -0.24 12.54
N ASP A 69 -2.38 0.39 13.12
CA ASP A 69 -2.61 1.85 13.13
C ASP A 69 -2.66 2.50 11.75
N ILE A 70 -2.94 1.74 10.69
CA ILE A 70 -3.12 2.24 9.33
C ILE A 70 -4.61 2.45 9.09
N LYS A 71 -5.00 3.69 8.78
CA LYS A 71 -6.40 4.07 8.57
C LYS A 71 -6.85 3.76 7.14
N PRO A 72 -7.79 2.81 6.92
CA PRO A 72 -8.34 2.58 5.59
C PRO A 72 -9.21 3.76 5.17
N LEU A 73 -9.05 4.20 3.93
CA LEU A 73 -9.89 5.25 3.32
C LEU A 73 -10.93 4.61 2.40
N LYS A 74 -12.20 4.99 2.57
CA LYS A 74 -13.29 4.51 1.71
C LYS A 74 -13.29 5.31 0.41
N PHE A 75 -12.67 4.76 -0.63
CA PHE A 75 -12.68 5.33 -1.97
C PHE A 75 -13.80 4.76 -2.84
N LYS A 76 -14.30 5.58 -3.76
CA LYS A 76 -15.08 5.18 -4.93
C LYS A 76 -14.25 5.54 -6.16
N ILE A 77 -14.16 4.62 -7.11
CA ILE A 77 -13.52 4.92 -8.40
C ILE A 77 -14.36 5.96 -9.11
N TYR A 78 -13.72 7.03 -9.56
CA TYR A 78 -14.35 8.02 -10.40
C TYR A 78 -14.39 7.50 -11.84
N HIS A 79 -15.56 7.56 -12.48
CA HIS A 79 -15.79 7.01 -13.82
C HIS A 79 -15.82 8.06 -14.94
N GLY A 80 -15.54 9.34 -14.64
CA GLY A 80 -15.69 10.43 -15.60
C GLY A 80 -17.16 10.84 -15.80
N GLN A 81 -17.35 12.00 -16.41
CA GLN A 81 -18.58 12.39 -17.12
C GLN A 81 -18.32 12.27 -18.62
#